data_AF-A0A351MMQ2-F1
#
_entry.id   AF-A0A351MMQ2-F1
#
_cell.length_a   1.000
_cell.length_b   1.000
_cell.length_c   1.000
_cell.angle_alpha   90.00
_cell.angle_beta   90.00
_cell.angle_gamma   90.00
#
_symmetry.space_group_name_H-M   'P 1'
#
loop_
_entity.id
_entity.type
_entity.pdbx_description
1 polymer ?
#
loop_
_entity_poly.entity_id
_entity_poly.type
_entity_poly.pdbx_seq_one_letter_code
_entity_poly.pdbx_strand_id
1 'polypeptide(L)'
;MQHFTLCALVLASAAGAQTLTQADLLRQLADLDRLSRLQPGVVAGQATSWDRRERESWGPNGDAGNYIRVEPNGEGVMAELEGPGCVFHLWSANPKGTLRFYLDGDTTPTFEWDHAELYSGRLEPFIAPLAWRRGEEVNNASNLYFAIPYAQSLKITSLDAGKPAGQYYYVNYVTYPAGWSVPSFRLPLAPDALAARDAVAQAWRTPGADPAPP
;
A
#
# COMPACT_ATOMS: atom_id res chain seq x y z
N MET A 1 -50.00 17.05 26.37
CA MET A 1 -48.95 17.01 25.33
C MET A 1 -48.12 15.76 25.58
N GLN A 2 -48.24 14.74 24.72
CA GLN A 2 -47.45 13.52 24.82
C GLN A 2 -46.12 13.73 24.08
N HIS A 3 -45.01 13.69 24.80
CA HIS A 3 -43.68 13.75 24.22
C HIS A 3 -43.28 12.36 23.71
N PHE A 4 -43.23 12.19 22.40
CA PHE A 4 -42.62 11.03 21.75
C PHE A 4 -41.11 11.24 21.72
N THR A 5 -40.38 10.51 22.57
CA THR A 5 -38.92 10.42 22.49
C THR A 5 -38.55 9.41 21.41
N LEU A 6 -38.05 9.90 20.28
CA LEU A 6 -37.52 9.07 19.20
C LEU A 6 -36.14 8.55 19.61
N CYS A 7 -36.05 7.32 20.11
CA CYS A 7 -34.77 6.62 20.27
C CYS A 7 -34.26 6.23 18.87
N ALA A 8 -33.31 7.01 18.35
CA ALA A 8 -32.53 6.59 17.19
C ALA A 8 -31.62 5.42 17.60
N LEU A 9 -32.01 4.20 17.22
CA LEU A 9 -31.10 3.06 17.26
C LEU A 9 -30.00 3.30 16.21
N VAL A 10 -28.85 3.79 16.66
CA VAL A 10 -27.63 3.73 15.85
C VAL A 10 -27.17 2.28 15.87
N LEU A 11 -27.57 1.51 14.87
CA LEU A 11 -26.95 0.23 14.54
C LEU A 11 -25.53 0.51 14.04
N ALA A 12 -24.61 0.76 14.95
CA ALA A 12 -23.20 0.62 14.65
C ALA A 12 -22.97 -0.86 14.35
N SER A 13 -22.89 -1.24 13.06
CA SER A 13 -22.42 -2.57 12.71
C SER A 13 -20.97 -2.65 13.17
N ALA A 14 -20.75 -3.18 14.38
CA ALA A 14 -19.42 -3.57 14.80
C ALA A 14 -18.94 -4.58 13.75
N ALA A 15 -17.93 -4.19 12.98
CA ALA A 15 -17.24 -5.15 12.12
C ALA A 15 -16.75 -6.26 13.03
N GLY A 16 -17.27 -7.48 12.85
CA GLY A 16 -16.84 -8.62 13.65
C GLY A 16 -15.31 -8.74 13.59
N ALA A 17 -14.69 -9.15 14.69
CA ALA A 17 -13.25 -9.39 14.71
C ALA A 17 -12.90 -10.39 13.61
N GLN A 18 -11.94 -10.04 12.75
CA GLN A 18 -11.42 -10.91 11.70
C GLN A 18 -9.94 -11.18 11.94
N THR A 19 -9.50 -12.38 11.60
CA THR A 19 -8.08 -12.72 11.50
C THR A 19 -7.78 -12.89 10.02
N LEU A 20 -6.93 -12.02 9.48
CA LEU A 20 -6.44 -12.13 8.11
C LEU A 20 -5.08 -12.83 8.12
N THR A 21 -4.80 -13.60 7.08
CA THR A 21 -3.45 -14.12 6.80
C THR A 21 -2.82 -13.35 5.63
N GLN A 22 -1.50 -13.51 5.44
CA GLN A 22 -0.83 -12.99 4.24
C GLN A 22 -1.48 -13.54 2.96
N ALA A 23 -1.91 -14.81 2.96
CA ALA A 23 -2.59 -15.43 1.84
C ALA A 23 -3.96 -14.79 1.57
N ASP A 24 -4.75 -14.50 2.60
CA ASP A 24 -6.05 -13.83 2.46
C ASP A 24 -5.90 -12.45 1.84
N LEU A 25 -4.92 -11.67 2.31
CA LEU A 25 -4.63 -10.35 1.78
C LEU A 25 -4.16 -10.39 0.32
N LEU A 26 -3.28 -11.33 -0.04
CA LEU A 26 -2.86 -11.50 -1.43
C LEU A 26 -4.04 -11.83 -2.34
N ARG A 27 -4.93 -12.74 -1.93
CA ARG A 27 -6.12 -13.10 -2.72
C ARG A 27 -7.03 -11.91 -3.02
N GLN A 28 -7.06 -10.88 -2.16
CA GLN A 28 -7.86 -9.67 -2.40
C GLN A 28 -7.47 -8.94 -3.70
N LEU A 29 -6.24 -9.12 -4.20
CA LEU A 29 -5.78 -8.53 -5.47
C LEU A 29 -6.50 -9.11 -6.70
N ALA A 30 -7.16 -10.26 -6.60
CA ALA A 30 -7.91 -10.90 -7.68
C ALA A 30 -9.38 -11.21 -7.31
N ASP A 31 -9.85 -10.73 -6.16
CA ASP A 31 -11.22 -10.98 -5.67
C ASP A 31 -12.18 -9.90 -6.18
N LEU A 32 -12.79 -10.16 -7.34
CA LEU A 32 -13.80 -9.26 -7.93
C LEU A 32 -15.11 -9.28 -7.15
N ASP A 33 -15.48 -10.40 -6.54
CA ASP A 33 -16.72 -10.51 -5.76
C ASP A 33 -16.69 -9.59 -4.54
N ARG A 34 -15.52 -9.44 -3.91
CA ARG A 34 -15.32 -8.51 -2.80
C ARG A 34 -15.63 -7.06 -3.17
N LEU A 35 -15.46 -6.64 -4.43
CA LEU A 35 -15.80 -5.28 -4.87
C LEU A 35 -17.29 -4.96 -4.73
N SER A 36 -18.15 -5.99 -4.72
CA SER A 36 -19.61 -5.84 -4.55
C SER A 36 -20.05 -5.72 -3.09
N ARG A 37 -19.13 -5.88 -2.13
CA ARG A 37 -19.46 -5.98 -0.69
C ARG A 37 -18.83 -4.84 0.09
N LEU A 38 -19.65 -4.18 0.92
CA LEU A 38 -19.14 -3.24 1.91
C LEU A 38 -18.27 -3.99 2.92
N GLN A 39 -17.19 -3.35 3.35
CA GLN A 39 -16.31 -3.82 4.41
C GLN A 39 -16.39 -2.81 5.57
N PRO A 40 -17.35 -2.99 6.49
CA PRO A 40 -17.58 -2.02 7.55
C PRO A 40 -16.30 -1.77 8.37
N GLY A 41 -16.00 -0.51 8.66
CA GLY A 41 -14.86 -0.10 9.47
C GLY A 41 -13.49 -0.17 8.77
N VAL A 42 -13.42 -0.68 7.55
CA VAL A 42 -12.20 -0.68 6.74
C VAL A 42 -12.05 0.68 6.06
N VAL A 43 -10.89 1.33 6.21
CA VAL A 43 -10.63 2.67 5.67
C VAL A 43 -9.49 2.58 4.65
N ALA A 44 -9.72 3.06 3.44
CA ALA A 44 -8.67 3.22 2.43
C ALA A 44 -8.00 4.58 2.58
N GLY A 45 -6.70 4.63 2.35
CA GLY A 45 -5.92 5.85 2.40
C GLY A 45 -4.78 5.83 1.40
N GLN A 46 -4.20 7.02 1.20
CA GLN A 46 -3.07 7.18 0.31
C GLN A 46 -2.12 8.26 0.84
N ALA A 47 -0.83 7.95 0.86
CA ALA A 47 0.23 8.93 1.07
C ALA A 47 0.94 9.19 -0.27
N THR A 48 1.05 10.46 -0.68
CA THR A 48 1.65 10.82 -1.97
C THR A 48 2.62 11.98 -1.86
N SER A 49 3.38 12.17 -2.93
CA SER A 49 4.28 13.31 -3.12
C SER A 49 3.57 14.61 -3.52
N TRP A 50 2.24 14.72 -3.38
CA TRP A 50 1.51 15.94 -3.75
C TRP A 50 2.03 17.21 -3.06
N ASP A 51 1.83 18.35 -3.72
CA ASP A 51 2.25 19.66 -3.26
C ASP A 51 1.42 20.14 -2.07
N ARG A 52 1.98 20.06 -0.86
CA ARG A 52 1.28 20.43 0.38
C ARG A 52 0.79 21.89 0.41
N ARG A 53 1.29 22.77 -0.47
CA ARG A 53 0.78 24.14 -0.62
C ARG A 53 -0.67 24.18 -1.11
N GLU A 54 -1.21 23.10 -1.68
CA GLU A 54 -2.63 23.04 -2.04
C GLU A 54 -3.57 23.16 -0.82
N ARG A 55 -3.05 22.99 0.41
CA ARG A 55 -3.81 23.28 1.65
C ARG A 55 -4.10 24.77 1.83
N GLU A 56 -3.27 25.63 1.25
CA GLU A 56 -3.28 27.08 1.47
C GLU A 56 -3.85 27.84 0.27
N SER A 57 -3.65 27.31 -0.94
CA SER A 57 -4.09 27.94 -2.18
C SER A 57 -4.33 26.91 -3.28
N TRP A 58 -5.27 27.16 -4.17
CA TRP A 58 -5.52 26.29 -5.32
C TRP A 58 -4.49 26.51 -6.43
N GLY A 59 -4.00 25.43 -7.04
CA GLY A 59 -3.11 25.46 -8.22
C GLY A 59 -1.60 25.23 -8.04
N PRO A 60 -1.02 25.08 -6.82
CA PRO A 60 0.31 24.50 -6.69
C PRO A 60 0.40 23.13 -7.40
N ASN A 61 1.53 22.85 -8.05
CA ASN A 61 1.69 21.66 -8.93
C ASN A 61 3.11 21.07 -8.82
N GLY A 62 3.80 21.36 -7.71
CA GLY A 62 5.13 20.83 -7.44
C GLY A 62 5.08 19.45 -6.81
N ASP A 63 4.43 18.47 -7.45
CA ASP A 63 4.03 17.17 -6.86
C ASP A 63 5.16 16.12 -6.74
N ALA A 64 6.42 16.54 -6.80
CA ALA A 64 7.57 15.66 -6.67
C ALA A 64 8.41 16.02 -5.45
N GLY A 65 8.88 15.01 -4.72
CA GLY A 65 9.83 15.19 -3.61
C GLY A 65 9.22 15.79 -2.34
N ASN A 66 7.89 15.80 -2.21
CA ASN A 66 7.23 16.25 -0.99
C ASN A 66 7.15 15.09 0.02
N TYR A 67 7.95 15.12 1.08
CA TYR A 67 7.94 14.15 2.18
C TYR A 67 7.22 14.69 3.42
N ILE A 68 6.71 13.81 4.28
CA ILE A 68 6.07 14.21 5.56
C ILE A 68 7.07 15.02 6.39
N ARG A 69 8.31 14.53 6.46
CA ARG A 69 9.48 15.17 7.06
C ARG A 69 10.75 14.53 6.52
N VAL A 70 11.89 15.13 6.83
CA VAL A 70 13.22 14.53 6.64
C VAL A 70 13.81 14.26 8.02
N GLU A 71 14.20 13.03 8.27
CA GLU A 71 14.83 12.61 9.53
C GLU A 71 16.29 13.08 9.60
N PRO A 72 16.90 13.16 10.80
CA PRO A 72 18.30 13.59 10.96
C PRO A 72 19.31 12.75 10.17
N ASN A 73 18.97 11.50 9.85
CA ASN A 73 19.79 10.59 9.05
C ASN A 73 19.61 10.77 7.52
N GLY A 74 18.82 11.77 7.10
CA GLY A 74 18.58 12.12 5.69
C GLY A 74 17.40 11.38 5.05
N GLU A 75 16.71 10.51 5.77
CA GLU A 75 15.57 9.78 5.23
C GLU A 75 14.34 10.67 5.07
N GLY A 76 13.73 10.63 3.88
CA GLY A 76 12.45 11.27 3.62
C GLY A 76 11.30 10.34 3.96
N VAL A 77 10.48 10.71 4.93
CA VAL A 77 9.32 9.90 5.33
C VAL A 77 8.21 10.05 4.28
N MET A 78 7.91 8.95 3.59
CA MET A 78 6.88 8.88 2.54
C MET A 78 5.51 8.58 3.14
N ALA A 79 5.46 7.65 4.09
CA ALA A 79 4.25 7.24 4.80
C ALA A 79 4.59 6.88 6.25
N GLU A 80 3.69 7.19 7.16
CA GLU A 80 3.72 6.79 8.57
C GLU A 80 2.29 6.46 8.97
N LEU A 81 2.02 5.17 9.13
CA LEU A 81 0.69 4.57 9.20
C LEU A 81 0.52 3.87 10.55
N GLU A 82 -0.65 4.01 11.16
CA GLU A 82 -0.98 3.42 12.46
C GLU A 82 -2.16 2.44 12.36
N GLY A 83 -2.17 1.46 13.26
CA GLY A 83 -3.17 0.40 13.34
C GLY A 83 -2.83 -0.84 12.49
N PRO A 84 -3.63 -1.92 12.59
CA PRO A 84 -3.50 -3.05 11.69
C PRO A 84 -3.87 -2.61 10.27
N GLY A 85 -3.02 -2.90 9.30
CA GLY A 85 -3.20 -2.40 7.95
C GLY A 85 -2.44 -3.18 6.90
N CYS A 86 -2.63 -2.79 5.65
CA CYS A 86 -1.93 -3.37 4.52
C CYS A 86 -1.73 -2.34 3.42
N VAL A 87 -0.48 -2.18 2.98
CA VAL A 87 -0.18 -1.52 1.71
C VAL A 87 -0.51 -2.51 0.60
N PHE A 88 -1.28 -2.07 -0.39
CA PHE A 88 -1.64 -2.89 -1.55
C PHE A 88 -1.00 -2.40 -2.84
N HIS A 89 -0.60 -1.13 -2.90
CA HIS A 89 -0.03 -0.56 -4.10
C HIS A 89 1.01 0.50 -3.78
N LEU A 90 2.18 0.34 -4.39
CA LEU A 90 3.22 1.36 -4.48
C LEU A 90 3.35 1.79 -5.94
N TRP A 91 3.54 3.07 -6.15
CA TRP A 91 3.81 3.61 -7.48
C TRP A 91 4.85 4.72 -7.43
N SER A 92 5.63 4.83 -8.49
CA SER A 92 6.48 5.99 -8.72
C SER A 92 6.66 6.25 -10.22
N ALA A 93 6.59 7.52 -10.64
CA ALA A 93 6.95 7.89 -12.01
C ALA A 93 8.46 7.72 -12.28
N ASN A 94 9.29 7.88 -11.25
CA ASN A 94 10.74 7.97 -11.33
C ASN A 94 11.42 7.44 -10.06
N PRO A 95 11.25 6.13 -9.75
CA PRO A 95 11.73 5.57 -8.49
C PRO A 95 13.25 5.69 -8.39
N LYS A 96 13.72 6.18 -7.24
CA LYS A 96 15.15 6.41 -7.00
C LYS A 96 15.54 6.14 -5.55
N GLY A 97 16.77 5.67 -5.38
CA GLY A 97 17.37 5.42 -4.06
C GLY A 97 16.85 4.12 -3.44
N THR A 98 16.99 4.04 -2.12
CA THR A 98 16.55 2.91 -1.31
C THR A 98 15.21 3.23 -0.65
N LEU A 99 14.25 2.31 -0.74
CA LEU A 99 13.07 2.30 0.14
C LEU A 99 13.37 1.50 1.40
N ARG A 100 12.96 2.03 2.54
CA ARG A 100 13.08 1.38 3.84
C ARG A 100 11.72 1.23 4.48
N PHE A 101 11.44 0.05 5.00
CA PHE A 101 10.20 -0.28 5.69
C PHE A 101 10.50 -0.58 7.15
N TYR A 102 9.77 0.08 8.05
CA TYR A 102 9.84 -0.13 9.49
C TYR A 102 8.49 -0.63 9.94
N LEU A 103 8.39 -1.92 10.25
CA LEU A 103 7.15 -2.55 10.68
C LEU A 103 7.02 -2.45 12.20
N ASP A 104 5.81 -2.16 12.66
CA ASP A 104 5.38 -2.29 14.05
C ASP A 104 6.29 -1.59 15.07
N GLY A 105 6.79 -0.41 14.69
CA GLY A 105 7.64 0.42 15.55
C GLY A 105 9.12 0.02 15.58
N ASP A 106 9.57 -0.88 14.70
CA ASP A 106 10.99 -1.21 14.57
C ASP A 106 11.83 0.07 14.35
N THR A 107 12.96 0.18 15.08
CA THR A 107 13.88 1.32 14.98
C THR A 107 14.94 1.14 13.89
N THR A 108 15.16 -0.10 13.46
CA THR A 108 15.96 -0.48 12.30
C THR A 108 15.03 -0.88 11.15
N PRO A 109 15.38 -0.59 9.89
CA PRO A 109 14.52 -0.99 8.78
C PRO A 109 14.38 -2.51 8.74
N THR A 110 13.14 -3.00 8.82
CA THR A 110 12.80 -4.42 8.68
C THR A 110 13.11 -4.91 7.26
N PHE A 111 12.89 -4.05 6.26
CA PHE A 111 13.27 -4.30 4.87
C PHE A 111 13.91 -3.07 4.23
N GLU A 112 14.92 -3.31 3.40
CA GLU A 112 15.56 -2.33 2.54
C GLU A 112 15.58 -2.87 1.11
N TRP A 113 15.04 -2.11 0.17
CA TRP A 113 15.07 -2.46 -1.25
C TRP A 113 15.53 -1.28 -2.09
N ASP A 114 16.26 -1.57 -3.17
CA ASP A 114 16.40 -0.59 -4.24
C ASP A 114 15.00 -0.26 -4.79
N HIS A 115 14.68 1.04 -4.83
CA HIS A 115 13.34 1.49 -5.17
C HIS A 115 12.97 1.10 -6.60
N ALA A 116 13.90 1.17 -7.55
CA ALA A 116 13.62 0.85 -8.94
C ALA A 116 13.54 -0.67 -9.19
N GLU A 117 14.35 -1.45 -8.48
CA GLU A 117 14.37 -2.92 -8.60
C GLU A 117 13.13 -3.58 -7.98
N LEU A 118 12.51 -2.94 -6.98
CA LEU A 118 11.25 -3.41 -6.39
C LEU A 118 10.13 -3.61 -7.45
N TYR A 119 10.19 -2.84 -8.53
CA TYR A 119 9.22 -2.89 -9.63
C TYR A 119 9.66 -3.76 -10.81
N SER A 120 10.81 -4.43 -10.73
CA SER A 120 11.39 -5.14 -11.88
C SER A 120 10.62 -6.38 -12.31
N GLY A 121 9.79 -6.93 -11.42
CA GLY A 121 9.11 -8.21 -11.63
C GLY A 121 10.03 -9.43 -11.50
N ARG A 122 11.27 -9.24 -11.03
CA ARG A 122 12.29 -10.28 -10.89
C ARG A 122 12.78 -10.48 -9.44
N LEU A 123 12.40 -9.58 -8.54
CA LEU A 123 12.77 -9.64 -7.13
C LEU A 123 11.71 -10.42 -6.34
N GLU A 124 11.96 -11.68 -6.00
CA GLU A 124 11.02 -12.48 -5.19
C GLU A 124 10.70 -11.80 -3.83
N PRO A 125 9.43 -11.73 -3.39
CA PRO A 125 8.23 -12.31 -4.01
C PRO A 125 7.50 -11.42 -5.03
N PHE A 126 8.07 -10.26 -5.35
CA PHE A 126 7.53 -9.23 -6.24
C PHE A 126 7.80 -9.58 -7.72
N ILE A 127 6.94 -10.46 -8.26
CA ILE A 127 7.07 -10.96 -9.64
C ILE A 127 6.10 -10.28 -10.60
N ALA A 128 6.39 -10.33 -11.90
CA ALA A 128 5.43 -9.93 -12.93
C ALA A 128 4.20 -10.87 -12.96
N PRO A 129 2.98 -10.36 -13.19
CA PRO A 129 2.64 -8.96 -13.53
C PRO A 129 2.32 -8.09 -12.30
N LEU A 130 2.51 -8.58 -11.08
CA LEU A 130 2.23 -7.84 -9.84
C LEU A 130 3.19 -6.66 -9.65
N ALA A 131 4.45 -6.85 -10.02
CA ALA A 131 5.43 -5.79 -10.18
C ALA A 131 5.67 -5.51 -11.67
N TRP A 132 5.64 -4.24 -12.05
CA TRP A 132 5.87 -3.83 -13.42
C TRP A 132 6.54 -2.45 -13.51
N ARG A 133 7.45 -2.32 -14.46
CA ARG A 133 8.23 -1.11 -14.74
C ARG A 133 8.19 -0.81 -16.24
N ARG A 134 7.89 0.44 -16.63
CA ARG A 134 7.83 0.87 -18.04
C ARG A 134 9.22 1.02 -18.65
N GLY A 135 9.85 -0.11 -18.99
CA GLY A 135 11.20 -0.15 -19.55
C GLY A 135 12.30 0.00 -18.50
N GLU A 136 13.55 0.12 -18.94
CA GLU A 136 14.71 0.19 -18.04
C GLU A 136 15.30 1.60 -17.88
N GLU A 137 14.73 2.58 -18.58
CA GLU A 137 15.16 3.97 -18.56
C GLU A 137 14.69 4.69 -17.28
N VAL A 138 15.24 5.89 -17.03
CA VAL A 138 14.72 6.79 -15.98
C VAL A 138 13.31 7.29 -16.37
N ASN A 139 12.48 7.63 -15.37
CA ASN A 139 11.09 8.09 -15.55
C ASN A 139 10.14 7.02 -16.18
N ASN A 140 10.19 5.82 -15.63
CA ASN A 140 9.57 4.61 -16.17
C ASN A 140 8.30 4.15 -15.45
N ALA A 141 7.51 5.06 -14.86
CA ALA A 141 6.13 4.79 -14.38
C ALA A 141 5.93 3.35 -13.86
N SER A 142 6.32 3.13 -12.62
CA SER A 142 6.49 1.81 -12.03
C SER A 142 5.41 1.50 -11.02
N ASN A 143 4.90 0.27 -11.03
CA ASN A 143 3.81 -0.19 -10.16
C ASN A 143 4.22 -1.47 -9.43
N LEU A 144 3.90 -1.53 -8.15
CA LEU A 144 3.90 -2.77 -7.38
C LEU A 144 2.51 -2.93 -6.78
N TYR A 145 1.77 -3.94 -7.22
CA TYR A 145 0.55 -4.42 -6.60
C TYR A 145 0.87 -5.64 -5.74
N PHE A 146 1.08 -5.43 -4.45
CA PHE A 146 1.42 -6.49 -3.53
C PHE A 146 0.93 -6.16 -2.14
N ALA A 147 0.44 -7.17 -1.43
CA ALA A 147 -0.02 -7.02 -0.05
C ALA A 147 1.18 -7.03 0.92
N ILE A 148 1.51 -5.86 1.48
CA ILE A 148 2.53 -5.70 2.53
C ILE A 148 1.80 -5.31 3.83
N PRO A 149 1.38 -6.29 4.65
CA PRO A 149 0.65 -6.03 5.87
C PRO A 149 1.53 -5.65 7.06
N TYR A 150 0.92 -5.00 8.03
CA TYR A 150 1.51 -4.56 9.30
C TYR A 150 0.48 -4.69 10.41
N ALA A 151 0.91 -5.11 11.59
CA ALA A 151 0.02 -5.42 12.71
C ALA A 151 -0.33 -4.20 13.55
N GLN A 152 0.62 -3.27 13.69
CA GLN A 152 0.51 -2.11 14.58
C GLN A 152 0.84 -0.80 13.88
N SER A 153 1.88 -0.76 13.05
CA SER A 153 2.26 0.44 12.32
C SER A 153 3.19 0.11 11.14
N LEU A 154 3.28 1.04 10.19
CA LEU A 154 4.25 0.98 9.11
C LEU A 154 4.79 2.39 8.83
N LYS A 155 6.11 2.53 8.86
CA LYS A 155 6.79 3.70 8.29
C LYS A 155 7.55 3.29 7.02
N ILE A 156 7.36 4.05 5.95
CA ILE A 156 8.11 3.91 4.70
C ILE A 156 8.92 5.16 4.49
N THR A 157 10.23 5.01 4.29
CA THR A 157 11.14 6.13 4.00
C THR A 157 11.90 5.90 2.70
N SER A 158 12.41 6.99 2.13
CA SER A 158 13.32 6.97 0.98
C SER A 158 14.63 7.68 1.30
N LEU A 159 15.74 7.08 0.84
CA LEU A 159 17.09 7.61 0.96
C LEU A 159 17.85 7.46 -0.36
N ASP A 160 18.37 8.56 -0.89
CA ASP A 160 19.17 8.64 -2.11
C ASP A 160 20.41 9.50 -1.85
N ALA A 161 21.59 8.87 -1.79
CA ALA A 161 22.86 9.55 -1.53
C ALA A 161 22.83 10.50 -0.29
N GLY A 162 22.25 10.03 0.82
CA GLY A 162 22.21 10.76 2.09
C GLY A 162 21.08 11.79 2.22
N LYS A 163 20.13 11.84 1.28
CA LYS A 163 18.96 12.74 1.33
C LYS A 163 17.75 12.12 0.61
N PRO A 164 16.54 12.68 0.71
CA PRO A 164 15.40 12.20 -0.05
C PRO A 164 15.54 12.52 -1.56
N ALA A 165 15.00 11.65 -2.42
CA ALA A 165 14.99 11.88 -3.86
C ALA A 165 13.85 12.83 -4.32
N GLY A 166 14.05 13.55 -5.41
CA GLY A 166 12.99 14.32 -6.09
C GLY A 166 12.08 13.42 -6.94
N GLN A 167 11.25 12.60 -6.29
CA GLN A 167 10.43 11.58 -6.95
C GLN A 167 8.93 11.79 -6.73
N TYR A 168 8.15 11.36 -7.71
CA TYR A 168 6.71 11.16 -7.55
C TYR A 168 6.49 9.80 -6.88
N TYR A 169 5.62 9.72 -5.88
CA TYR A 169 5.31 8.44 -5.25
C TYR A 169 3.88 8.39 -4.74
N TYR A 170 3.29 7.18 -4.78
CA TYR A 170 2.07 6.80 -4.09
C TYR A 170 2.32 5.60 -3.17
N VAL A 171 1.75 5.66 -1.97
CA VAL A 171 1.58 4.53 -1.05
C VAL A 171 0.09 4.39 -0.79
N ASN A 172 -0.55 3.41 -1.43
CA ASN A 172 -1.97 3.13 -1.25
C ASN A 172 -2.13 2.00 -0.24
N TYR A 173 -2.94 2.24 0.78
CA TYR A 173 -3.11 1.32 1.88
C TYR A 173 -4.56 1.23 2.35
N VAL A 174 -4.80 0.21 3.15
CA VAL A 174 -6.01 0.02 3.91
C VAL A 174 -5.63 -0.09 5.39
N THR A 175 -6.40 0.59 6.24
CA THR A 175 -6.38 0.42 7.69
C THR A 175 -7.63 -0.38 8.09
N TYR A 176 -7.41 -1.44 8.85
CA TYR A 176 -8.45 -2.33 9.35
C TYR A 176 -8.93 -1.89 10.74
N PRO A 177 -10.13 -2.30 11.17
CA PRO A 177 -10.59 -2.08 12.53
C PRO A 177 -9.59 -2.59 13.57
N ALA A 178 -9.41 -1.87 14.68
CA ALA A 178 -8.44 -2.22 15.72
C ALA A 178 -8.66 -3.62 16.36
N GLY A 179 -9.88 -4.17 16.26
CA GLY A 179 -10.20 -5.53 16.71
C GLY A 179 -9.85 -6.64 15.70
N TRP A 180 -9.32 -6.29 14.53
CA TRP A 180 -8.84 -7.28 13.55
C TRP A 180 -7.39 -7.67 13.84
N SER A 181 -7.08 -8.93 13.59
CA SER A 181 -5.72 -9.46 13.64
C SER A 181 -5.16 -9.53 12.23
N VAL A 182 -4.06 -8.81 11.99
CA VAL A 182 -3.37 -8.72 10.71
C VAL A 182 -1.89 -9.04 10.95
N PRO A 183 -1.26 -9.93 10.18
CA PRO A 183 0.13 -10.28 10.37
C PRO A 183 1.01 -9.16 9.85
N SER A 184 2.17 -8.98 10.46
CA SER A 184 3.23 -8.18 9.88
C SER A 184 3.87 -8.92 8.70
N PHE A 185 4.26 -8.19 7.66
CA PHE A 185 4.91 -8.79 6.49
C PHE A 185 6.22 -9.49 6.89
N ARG A 186 6.45 -10.67 6.31
CA ARG A 186 7.63 -11.51 6.58
C ARG A 186 8.11 -12.17 5.30
N LEU A 187 9.44 -12.32 5.21
CA LEU A 187 10.11 -13.11 4.20
C LEU A 187 10.96 -14.21 4.87
N PRO A 188 11.08 -15.40 4.26
CA PRO A 188 10.38 -15.85 3.04
C PRO A 188 8.86 -15.96 3.27
N LEU A 189 8.07 -15.90 2.19
CA LEU A 189 6.63 -16.14 2.28
C LEU A 189 6.35 -17.56 2.78
N ALA A 190 5.31 -17.71 3.61
CA ALA A 190 4.78 -19.01 3.96
C ALA A 190 4.22 -19.74 2.70
N PRO A 191 4.20 -21.08 2.67
CA PRO A 191 3.80 -21.83 1.47
C PRO A 191 2.41 -21.48 0.92
N ASP A 192 1.44 -21.21 1.81
CA ASP A 192 0.09 -20.81 1.43
C ASP A 192 0.03 -19.39 0.84
N ALA A 193 0.82 -18.47 1.39
CA ALA A 193 0.99 -17.12 0.87
C ALA A 193 1.69 -17.13 -0.49
N LEU A 194 2.71 -17.98 -0.67
CA LEU A 194 3.39 -18.16 -1.95
C LEU A 194 2.43 -18.72 -3.01
N ALA A 195 1.63 -19.74 -2.66
CA ALA A 195 0.60 -20.28 -3.55
C ALA A 195 -0.47 -19.24 -3.90
N ALA A 196 -0.90 -18.42 -2.93
CA ALA A 196 -1.83 -17.32 -3.18
C ALA A 196 -1.23 -16.28 -4.14
N ARG A 197 0.03 -15.90 -3.92
CA ARG A 197 0.78 -14.99 -4.81
C ARG A 197 0.81 -15.53 -6.24
N ASP A 198 1.17 -16.79 -6.41
CA ASP A 198 1.24 -17.43 -7.73
C ASP A 198 -0.13 -17.48 -8.43
N ALA A 199 -1.19 -17.80 -7.69
CA ALA A 199 -2.55 -17.83 -8.22
C ALA A 199 -3.04 -16.44 -8.66
N VAL A 200 -2.78 -15.39 -7.88
CA VAL A 200 -3.12 -14.01 -8.27
C VAL A 200 -2.31 -13.57 -9.48
N ALA A 201 -1.00 -13.82 -9.49
CA ALA A 201 -0.16 -13.49 -10.63
C ALA A 201 -0.65 -14.20 -11.91
N GLN A 202 -1.10 -15.45 -11.79
CA GLN A 202 -1.67 -16.18 -12.92
C GLN A 202 -3.01 -15.59 -13.38
N ALA A 203 -3.91 -15.24 -12.46
CA ALA A 203 -5.18 -14.59 -12.80
C ALA A 203 -4.97 -13.29 -13.58
N TRP A 204 -3.97 -12.48 -13.18
CA TRP A 204 -3.63 -11.22 -13.84
C TRP A 204 -2.98 -11.39 -15.22
N ARG A 205 -2.33 -12.52 -15.49
CA ARG A 205 -1.83 -12.86 -16.83
C ARG A 205 -2.94 -13.24 -17.81
N THR A 206 -4.11 -13.57 -17.30
CA THR A 206 -5.28 -14.00 -18.08
C THR A 206 -6.50 -13.14 -17.74
N PRO A 207 -6.49 -11.83 -18.02
CA PRO A 207 -7.55 -10.89 -17.60
C PRO A 207 -8.89 -11.08 -18.34
N GLY A 208 -9.02 -12.13 -19.16
CA GLY A 208 -10.15 -12.35 -20.05
C GLY A 208 -9.92 -11.75 -21.44
N ALA A 209 -10.95 -11.80 -22.28
CA ALA A 209 -10.96 -11.13 -23.58
C ALA A 209 -11.49 -9.70 -23.41
N ASP A 210 -10.99 -8.77 -24.23
CA ASP A 210 -11.56 -7.43 -24.33
C ASP A 210 -13.05 -7.57 -24.74
N PRO A 211 -14.01 -7.07 -23.93
CA PRO A 211 -15.42 -7.13 -24.28
C PRO A 211 -15.77 -6.19 -25.44
N ALA A 212 -14.88 -5.25 -25.81
CA ALA A 212 -15.05 -4.45 -27.00
C ALA A 212 -14.88 -5.32 -28.26
N PRO A 213 -15.79 -5.22 -29.25
CA PRO A 213 -15.56 -5.82 -30.54
C PRO A 213 -14.29 -5.21 -31.19
N PRO A 214 -13.55 -5.98 -31.99
CA PRO A 214 -12.34 -5.51 -32.67
C PRO A 214 -12.60 -4.36 -33.65
#